data_AF-A0A1Q4VI74-F1
#
_entry.id   AF-A0A1Q4VI74-F1
#
_cell.length_a   1.000
_cell.length_b   1.000
_cell.length_c   1.000
_cell.angle_alpha   90.00
_cell.angle_beta   90.00
_cell.angle_gamma   90.00
#
_symmetry.space_group_name_H-M   'P 1'
#
loop_
_entity.id
_entity.type
_entity.pdbx_description
1 polymer ?
#
loop_
_entity_poly.entity_id
_entity_poly.type
_entity_poly.pdbx_seq_one_letter_code
_entity_poly.pdbx_strand_id
1 'polypeptide(L)' 'MALAISRDAQIAALYEKLHHRSAILSGLTPGSKAHSGIQAECDAIHAEIRRLQSTTSISPKAVLVGLAVILLLIWSAAH' A
#
# COMPACT_ATOMS: atom_id res chain seq x y z
N MET A 1 -12.35 13.24 -3.27
CA MET A 1 -12.18 12.51 -4.56
C MET A 1 -10.84 12.81 -5.23
N ALA A 2 -10.38 14.07 -5.34
CA ALA A 2 -9.09 14.42 -5.96
C ALA A 2 -7.86 13.71 -5.34
N LEU A 3 -7.80 13.58 -4.01
CA LEU A 3 -6.71 12.87 -3.33
C LEU A 3 -6.66 11.36 -3.64
N ALA A 4 -7.81 10.73 -3.93
CA ALA A 4 -7.85 9.32 -4.31
C ALA A 4 -7.31 9.12 -5.74
N ILE A 5 -7.72 9.98 -6.68
CA ILE A 5 -7.23 9.98 -8.08
C ILE A 5 -5.71 10.20 -8.13
N SER A 6 -5.17 11.12 -7.32
CA SER A 6 -3.72 11.36 -7.23
C SER A 6 -2.92 10.17 -6.64
N ARG A 7 -3.59 9.32 -5.85
CA ARG A 7 -2.98 8.17 -5.19
C ARG A 7 -2.99 6.95 -6.10
N ASP A 8 -4.10 6.70 -6.78
CA ASP A 8 -4.21 5.64 -7.79
C ASP A 8 -3.22 5.88 -8.95
N ALA A 9 -3.03 7.13 -9.36
CA ALA A 9 -2.00 7.51 -10.32
C ALA A 9 -0.57 7.22 -9.81
N GLN A 10 -0.30 7.47 -8.52
CA GLN A 10 0.99 7.12 -7.90
C GLN A 10 1.21 5.61 -7.82
N ILE A 11 0.17 4.85 -7.47
CA ILE A 11 0.23 3.37 -7.43
C ILE A 11 0.49 2.83 -8.84
N ALA A 12 -0.20 3.35 -9.86
CA ALA A 12 0.00 2.96 -11.26
C ALA A 12 1.44 3.23 -11.73
N ALA A 13 1.99 4.41 -11.42
CA ALA A 13 3.37 4.76 -11.76
C ALA A 13 4.41 3.85 -11.04
N LEU A 14 4.14 3.48 -9.78
CA LEU A 14 4.99 2.54 -9.03
C LEU A 14 4.92 1.12 -9.62
N TYR A 15 3.75 0.67 -10.06
CA TYR A 15 3.60 -0.62 -10.77
C TYR A 15 4.33 -0.64 -12.11
N GLU A 16 4.28 0.45 -12.89
CA GLU A 16 5.01 0.57 -14.14
C GLU A 16 6.52 0.47 -13.91
N LYS A 17 7.03 1.16 -12.89
CA LYS A 17 8.44 1.10 -12.48
C LYS A 17 8.85 -0.28 -12.00
N LEU A 18 7.98 -0.97 -11.25
CA LEU A 18 8.20 -2.35 -10.81
C LEU A 18 8.26 -3.29 -12.02
N HIS A 19 7.35 -3.15 -12.98
CA HIS A 19 7.31 -3.98 -14.18
C HIS A 19 8.62 -3.86 -14.98
N HIS A 20 9.09 -2.65 -15.21
CA HIS A 20 10.36 -2.39 -15.89
C HIS A 20 11.56 -3.03 -15.15
N ARG A 21 11.62 -2.90 -13.81
CA ARG A 21 12.70 -3.51 -13.01
C ARG A 21 12.62 -5.03 -12.95
N SER A 22 11.42 -5.60 -12.93
CA SER A 22 11.21 -7.05 -12.97
C SER A 22 11.66 -7.65 -14.31
N ALA A 23 11.47 -6.92 -15.42
CA ALA A 23 11.98 -7.33 -16.73
C ALA A 23 13.52 -7.35 -16.73
N ILE A 24 14.17 -6.34 -16.16
CA ILE A 24 15.63 -6.32 -15.98
C ILE A 24 16.08 -7.50 -15.09
N LEU A 25 15.38 -7.74 -13.98
CA LEU A 25 15.69 -8.84 -13.06
C LEU A 25 15.65 -10.21 -13.75
N SER A 26 14.66 -10.43 -14.63
CA SER A 26 14.51 -11.69 -15.38
C SER A 26 15.68 -11.96 -16.34
N GLY A 27 16.37 -10.91 -16.79
CA GLY A 27 17.56 -11.01 -17.64
C GLY A 27 18.87 -11.20 -16.86
N LEU A 28 18.85 -11.12 -15.53
CA LEU A 28 20.03 -11.25 -14.69
C LEU A 28 20.21 -12.67 -14.18
N THR A 29 21.45 -13.12 -14.08
CA THR A 29 21.77 -14.43 -13.50
C THR A 29 21.32 -14.47 -12.02
N PRO A 30 20.47 -15.44 -11.64
CA PRO A 30 20.05 -15.61 -10.25
C PRO A 30 21.26 -15.74 -9.31
N GLY A 31 21.21 -15.05 -8.16
CA GLY A 31 22.28 -15.08 -7.16
C GLY A 31 23.49 -14.18 -7.45
N SER A 32 23.53 -13.51 -8.60
CA SER A 32 24.53 -12.45 -8.83
C SER A 32 24.27 -11.22 -7.95
N LYS A 33 25.32 -10.44 -7.63
CA LYS A 33 25.18 -9.18 -6.87
C LYS A 33 24.24 -8.17 -7.55
N ALA A 34 24.19 -8.18 -8.88
CA ALA A 34 23.27 -7.35 -9.65
C ALA A 34 21.83 -7.82 -9.47
N HIS A 35 21.58 -9.14 -9.50
CA HIS A 35 20.26 -9.71 -9.25
C HIS A 35 19.75 -9.39 -7.84
N SER A 36 20.58 -9.55 -6.81
CA SER A 36 20.18 -9.23 -5.43
C SER A 36 19.90 -7.73 -5.23
N GLY A 37 20.66 -6.85 -5.87
CA GLY A 37 20.41 -5.41 -5.85
C GLY A 37 19.07 -5.04 -6.48
N ILE A 38 18.79 -5.53 -7.69
CA ILE A 38 17.53 -5.26 -8.40
C ILE A 38 16.34 -5.92 -7.68
N GLN A 39 16.55 -7.08 -7.05
CA GLN A 39 15.51 -7.73 -6.25
C GLN A 39 15.14 -6.91 -5.02
N ALA A 40 16.14 -6.41 -4.26
CA ALA A 40 15.89 -5.52 -3.11
C ALA A 40 15.17 -4.23 -3.53
N GLU A 41 15.49 -3.71 -4.72
CA GLU A 41 14.81 -2.58 -5.31
C GLU A 41 13.34 -2.86 -5.66
N CYS A 42 13.03 -4.04 -6.21
CA CYS A 42 11.67 -4.49 -6.46
C CYS A 42 10.89 -4.65 -5.15
N ASP A 43 11.50 -5.24 -4.13
CA ASP A 43 10.88 -5.43 -2.80
C ASP A 43 10.57 -4.09 -2.12
N ALA A 44 11.45 -3.10 -2.24
CA ALA A 44 11.23 -1.75 -1.72
C ALA A 44 10.04 -1.05 -2.41
N ILE A 45 9.92 -1.17 -3.74
CA ILE A 45 8.77 -0.63 -4.49
C ILE A 45 7.48 -1.35 -4.08
N HIS A 46 7.54 -2.67 -3.89
CA HIS A 46 6.39 -3.46 -3.47
C HIS A 46 5.92 -3.11 -2.06
N ALA A 47 6.86 -2.84 -1.14
CA ALA A 47 6.56 -2.36 0.21
C ALA A 47 5.87 -0.99 0.18
N GLU A 48 6.29 -0.08 -0.70
CA GLU A 48 5.68 1.24 -0.83
C GLU A 48 4.27 1.18 -1.43
N ILE A 49 4.04 0.33 -2.43
CA ILE A 49 2.69 0.05 -2.95
C ILE A 49 1.80 -0.48 -1.82
N ARG A 50 2.30 -1.44 -1.03
CA ARG A 50 1.56 -2.02 0.09
C ARG A 50 1.26 -0.98 1.17
N ARG A 51 2.18 -0.03 1.43
CA ARG A 51 1.96 1.09 2.36
C ARG A 51 0.88 2.04 1.86
N LEU A 52 0.90 2.40 0.58
CA LEU A 52 -0.12 3.24 -0.04
C LEU A 52 -1.50 2.56 -0.06
N GLN A 53 -1.54 1.24 -0.25
CA GLN A 53 -2.74 0.42 -0.15
C GLN A 53 -3.23 0.23 1.29
N SER A 54 -2.34 0.04 2.28
CA SER A 54 -2.74 -0.13 3.68
C SER A 54 -3.36 1.14 4.27
N THR A 55 -2.92 2.30 3.79
CA THR A 55 -3.53 3.60 4.11
C THR A 55 -4.97 3.73 3.57
N THR A 56 -5.41 2.81 2.71
CA THR A 56 -6.79 2.65 2.23
C THR A 56 -7.63 1.72 3.14
N SER A 57 -7.00 0.83 3.92
CA SER A 57 -7.70 -0.25 4.62
C SER A 57 -8.57 0.20 5.80
N ILE A 58 -8.37 1.42 6.32
CA ILE A 58 -9.30 1.99 7.29
C ILE A 58 -10.47 2.58 6.50
N SER A 59 -11.44 1.71 6.20
CA SER A 59 -12.70 2.11 5.57
C SER A 59 -13.33 3.24 6.40
N PRO A 60 -13.67 4.39 5.80
CA PRO A 60 -14.37 5.46 6.50
C PRO A 60 -15.63 4.97 7.21
N LYS A 61 -16.30 3.96 6.63
CA LYS A 61 -17.45 3.29 7.25
C LYS A 61 -17.07 2.54 8.52
N ALA A 62 -15.93 1.85 8.55
CA ALA A 62 -15.45 1.15 9.73
C ALA A 62 -15.10 2.12 10.87
N VAL A 63 -14.55 3.30 10.54
CA VAL A 63 -14.31 4.37 11.53
C VAL A 63 -15.63 4.91 12.08
N LEU A 64 -16.61 5.17 11.21
CA LEU A 64 -17.92 5.67 11.64
C LEU A 64 -18.68 4.65 12.48
N VAL A 65 -18.61 3.36 12.13
CA VAL A 65 -19.18 2.27 12.94
C VAL A 65 -18.46 2.16 14.28
N GLY A 66 -17.12 2.22 14.30
CA GLY A 66 -16.35 2.23 15.55
C GLY A 66 -16.71 3.40 16.45
N LEU A 67 -16.84 4.61 15.90
CA LEU A 67 -17.28 5.79 16.64
C LEU A 67 -18.71 5.64 17.18
N ALA A 68 -19.63 5.11 16.37
CA ALA A 68 -20.99 4.87 16.80
C ALA A 68 -21.04 3.87 17.97
N VAL A 69 -20.26 2.78 17.91
CA VAL A 69 -20.16 1.79 18.99
C VAL A 69 -19.59 2.42 20.26
N ILE A 70 -18.52 3.22 20.15
CA ILE A 70 -17.93 3.93 21.31
C ILE A 70 -18.95 4.88 21.95
N LEU A 71 -19.67 5.66 21.15
CA LEU A 71 -20.72 6.56 21.63
C LEU A 71 -21.84 5.81 22.35
N LEU A 72 -22.23 4.65 21.84
CA LEU A 72 -23.28 3.80 22.44
C LEU A 72 -22.84 3.21 23.78
N LEU A 73 -21.57 2.80 23.89
CA LEU A 73 -20.98 2.31 25.14
C LEU A 73 -20.88 3.43 26.19
N ILE A 74 -20.47 4.64 25.78
CA ILE A 74 -20.44 5.80 26.68
C ILE A 74 -21.85 6.14 27.16
N TRP A 75 -22.83 6.17 26.25
CA TRP A 75 -24.23 6.42 26.61
C TRP A 75 -24.76 5.41 27.61
N SER A 76 -24.49 4.12 27.37
CA SER A 76 -24.90 3.02 28.25
C SER A 76 -24.19 3.01 29.60
N ALA A 77 -23.01 3.62 29.71
CA ALA A 77 -22.29 3.75 30.98
C ALA A 77 -22.70 5.02 31.76
N ALA A 78 -23.30 6.00 31.08
CA ALA A 78 -23.73 7.27 31.65
C ALA A 78 -25.22 7.29 32.08
N HIS A 79 -25.97 6.24 31.79
CA HIS A 79 -27.36 6.00 32.22
C HIS A 79 -27.44 4.68 32.98
#